data_AF-M6PY30-F1
#
_entry.id   AF-M6PY30-F1
#
_cell.length_a   1.000
_cell.length_b   1.000
_cell.length_c   1.000
_cell.angle_alpha   90.00
_cell.angle_beta   90.00
_cell.angle_gamma   90.00
#
_symmetry.space_group_name_H-M   'P 1'
#
loop_
_entity.id
_entity.type
_entity.pdbx_description
1 polymer ?
#
loop_
_entity_poly.entity_id
_entity_poly.type
_entity_poly.pdbx_seq_one_letter_code
_entity_poly.pdbx_strand_id
1 'polypeptide(L)'
;MNNIYLISGLGADESVFRNIDFLGEHPRHITWIDPEDNESLEDYSKRLIEQVDSKNELILIGVSFGGIIASEMAKHIPVKKIIIISSIKSSLEKPFIYRIISFTKLLNLIPSCLLKIYNPILAYFFGISSLEDKELLRNFLSRTDGKFIKWALKSILKWDNQKYSNNLIHIHGTNDRLFPFRLIGQAVPIADGGHFMILNKAGEISLKLREILMK
;
A
#
# COMPACT_ATOMS: atom_id res chain seq x y z
N MET A 1 -23.19 -4.74 9.22
CA MET A 1 -22.16 -3.70 9.07
C MET A 1 -20.93 -4.36 8.47
N ASN A 2 -20.32 -3.76 7.45
CA ASN A 2 -19.14 -4.34 6.83
C ASN A 2 -17.95 -4.24 7.80
N ASN A 3 -17.16 -5.31 7.95
CA ASN A 3 -15.92 -5.25 8.70
C ASN A 3 -14.83 -4.73 7.75
N ILE A 4 -14.64 -3.40 7.71
CA ILE A 4 -13.64 -2.76 6.85
C ILE A 4 -12.34 -2.56 7.63
N TYR A 5 -11.24 -3.06 7.09
CA TYR A 5 -9.90 -2.91 7.65
C TYR A 5 -8.97 -2.17 6.69
N LEU A 6 -8.29 -1.14 7.18
CA LEU A 6 -7.38 -0.29 6.43
C LEU A 6 -5.94 -0.71 6.71
N ILE A 7 -5.12 -0.75 5.66
CA ILE A 7 -3.69 -1.06 5.72
C ILE A 7 -2.94 0.04 4.99
N SER A 8 -2.21 0.85 5.74
CA SER A 8 -1.48 2.00 5.21
C SER A 8 -0.31 1.59 4.30
N GLY A 9 0.39 2.56 3.70
CA GLY A 9 1.66 2.33 3.01
C GLY A 9 2.82 2.08 3.99
N LEU A 10 4.04 1.90 3.46
CA LEU A 10 5.30 1.61 4.16
C LEU A 10 5.42 2.20 5.59
N GLY A 11 4.87 1.50 6.59
CA GLY A 11 4.99 1.88 8.01
C GLY A 11 4.36 3.22 8.38
N ALA A 12 3.46 3.73 7.55
CA ALA A 12 2.65 4.89 7.89
C ALA A 12 1.54 4.48 8.88
N ASP A 13 0.97 5.43 9.60
CA ASP A 13 -0.18 5.17 10.47
C ASP A 13 -1.50 5.43 9.72
N GLU A 14 -2.62 5.37 10.43
CA GLU A 14 -3.96 5.60 9.89
C GLU A 14 -4.15 6.99 9.29
N SER A 15 -3.27 7.96 9.61
CA SER A 15 -3.43 9.34 9.15
C SER A 15 -3.24 9.49 7.63
N VAL A 16 -2.75 8.47 6.92
CA VAL A 16 -2.78 8.44 5.44
C VAL A 16 -4.20 8.41 4.88
N PHE A 17 -5.18 7.98 5.67
CA PHE A 17 -6.59 7.90 5.30
C PHE A 17 -7.41 9.10 5.80
N ARG A 18 -6.78 10.09 6.45
CA ARG A 18 -7.48 11.19 7.14
C ARG A 18 -8.41 12.03 6.26
N ASN A 19 -8.14 12.08 4.95
CA ASN A 19 -8.93 12.84 3.98
C ASN A 19 -9.99 11.98 3.27
N ILE A 20 -10.04 10.67 3.54
CA ILE A 20 -10.96 9.74 2.90
C ILE A 20 -12.27 9.73 3.68
N ASP A 21 -13.35 10.10 2.99
CA ASP A 21 -14.72 9.87 3.44
C ASP A 21 -15.13 8.41 3.17
N PHE A 22 -15.42 7.68 4.25
CA PHE A 22 -15.94 6.30 4.24
C PHE A 22 -17.45 6.23 4.45
N LEU A 23 -18.17 7.35 4.32
CA LEU A 23 -19.63 7.38 4.14
C LEU A 23 -20.43 6.86 5.33
N GLY A 24 -19.94 7.14 6.54
CA GLY A 24 -20.54 6.65 7.78
C GLY A 24 -20.16 5.22 8.12
N GLU A 25 -19.35 4.53 7.31
CA GLU A 25 -18.66 3.33 7.76
C GLU A 25 -17.54 3.72 8.73
N HIS A 26 -17.24 2.81 9.68
CA HIS A 26 -16.22 3.01 10.69
C HIS A 26 -15.09 1.98 10.50
N PRO A 27 -14.22 2.19 9.50
CA PRO A 27 -13.15 1.25 9.22
C PRO A 27 -12.11 1.24 10.34
N ARG A 28 -11.51 0.08 10.59
CA ARG A 28 -10.46 -0.10 11.59
C ARG A 28 -9.10 -0.13 10.90
N HIS A 29 -8.10 0.51 11.48
CA HIS A 29 -6.75 0.45 10.95
C HIS A 29 -6.01 -0.78 11.49
N ILE A 30 -5.31 -1.50 10.62
CA ILE A 30 -4.34 -2.54 11.01
C ILE A 30 -3.03 -1.86 11.36
N THR A 31 -2.61 -2.01 12.60
CA THR A 31 -1.35 -1.45 13.08
C THR A 31 -0.19 -2.33 12.62
N TRP A 32 0.85 -1.72 12.07
CA TRP A 32 2.07 -2.44 11.72
C TRP A 32 2.73 -3.02 12.98
N ILE A 33 3.18 -4.27 12.88
CA ILE A 33 4.00 -4.94 13.88
C ILE A 33 5.43 -5.08 13.38
N ASP A 34 6.38 -5.23 14.29
CA ASP A 34 7.76 -5.47 13.90
C ASP A 34 7.91 -6.84 13.22
N PRO A 35 8.58 -6.89 12.04
CA PRO A 35 8.86 -8.13 11.36
C PRO A 35 9.88 -8.95 12.15
N GLU A 36 9.69 -10.26 12.14
CA GLU A 36 10.65 -11.22 12.72
C GLU A 36 11.83 -11.46 11.77
N ASP A 37 12.92 -12.00 12.32
CA ASP A 37 14.12 -12.28 11.55
C ASP A 37 13.87 -13.35 10.48
N ASN A 38 14.19 -13.02 9.23
CA ASN A 38 13.97 -13.87 8.05
C ASN A 38 12.50 -14.28 7.82
N GLU A 39 11.55 -13.54 8.40
CA GLU A 39 10.13 -13.79 8.23
C GLU A 39 9.70 -13.63 6.77
N SER A 40 8.89 -14.58 6.29
CA SER A 40 8.28 -14.50 4.98
C SER A 40 7.16 -13.45 4.98
N LEU A 41 6.85 -12.87 3.82
CA LEU A 41 5.72 -11.94 3.74
C LEU A 41 4.38 -12.63 4.03
N GLU A 42 4.31 -13.94 3.76
CA GLU A 42 3.16 -14.78 4.07
C GLU A 42 2.94 -14.88 5.58
N ASP A 43 3.98 -15.25 6.33
CA ASP A 43 3.89 -15.43 7.79
C ASP A 43 3.66 -14.11 8.51
N TYR A 44 4.31 -13.03 8.04
CA TYR A 44 4.03 -11.69 8.53
C TYR A 44 2.55 -11.30 8.33
N SER A 45 1.99 -11.62 7.16
CA SER A 45 0.59 -11.33 6.86
C SER A 45 -0.36 -12.16 7.74
N LYS A 46 0.00 -13.40 8.09
CA LYS A 46 -0.79 -14.22 9.04
C LYS A 46 -0.84 -13.61 10.45
N ARG A 47 0.26 -13.03 10.94
CA ARG A 47 0.27 -12.33 12.23
C ARG A 47 -0.60 -11.08 12.21
N LEU A 48 -0.64 -10.34 11.10
CA LEU A 48 -1.54 -9.19 10.95
C LEU A 48 -3.03 -9.57 10.96
N ILE A 49 -3.38 -10.80 10.56
CA ILE A 49 -4.76 -11.29 10.59
C ILE A 49 -5.32 -11.37 12.01
N GLU A 50 -4.49 -11.49 13.05
CA GLU A 50 -4.93 -11.51 14.45
C GLU A 50 -5.68 -10.23 14.87
N GLN A 51 -5.47 -9.12 14.15
CA GLN A 51 -6.17 -7.85 14.36
C GLN A 51 -7.58 -7.82 13.74
N VAL A 52 -7.91 -8.84 12.92
CA VAL A 52 -9.11 -8.87 12.08
C VAL A 52 -10.17 -9.79 12.68
N ASP A 53 -11.39 -9.27 12.80
CA ASP A 53 -12.56 -10.06 13.13
C ASP A 53 -13.17 -10.67 11.87
N SER A 54 -12.93 -11.97 11.67
CA SER A 54 -13.39 -12.75 10.52
C SER A 54 -14.82 -13.28 10.64
N LYS A 55 -15.55 -12.94 11.72
CA LYS A 55 -16.93 -13.42 11.94
C LYS A 55 -17.97 -12.81 11.00
N ASN A 56 -17.68 -11.63 10.42
CA ASN A 56 -18.55 -10.94 9.47
C ASN A 56 -17.88 -10.79 8.11
N GLU A 57 -18.64 -10.30 7.12
CA GLU A 57 -18.12 -9.97 5.80
C GLU A 57 -16.96 -8.96 5.90
N LEU A 58 -15.76 -9.46 5.56
CA LEU A 58 -14.51 -8.74 5.67
C LEU A 58 -14.16 -8.02 4.37
N ILE A 59 -13.80 -6.74 4.47
CA ILE A 59 -13.26 -5.93 3.38
C ILE A 59 -11.88 -5.43 3.81
N LEU A 60 -10.87 -5.68 2.99
CA LEU A 60 -9.51 -5.17 3.20
C LEU A 60 -9.25 -4.02 2.21
N ILE A 61 -8.80 -2.87 2.71
CA ILE A 61 -8.41 -1.72 1.90
C ILE A 61 -6.94 -1.39 2.17
N GLY A 62 -6.07 -1.64 1.20
CA GLY A 62 -4.64 -1.47 1.34
C GLY A 62 -4.06 -0.42 0.39
N VAL A 63 -3.18 0.45 0.91
CA VAL A 63 -2.50 1.48 0.10
C VAL A 63 -1.04 1.09 -0.11
N SER A 64 -0.54 1.15 -1.35
CA SER A 64 0.87 0.86 -1.67
C SER A 64 1.30 -0.49 -1.10
N PHE A 65 2.30 -0.56 -0.22
CA PHE A 65 2.70 -1.79 0.46
C PHE A 65 1.55 -2.47 1.22
N GLY A 66 0.64 -1.70 1.83
CA GLY A 66 -0.56 -2.24 2.47
C GLY A 66 -1.48 -2.96 1.50
N GLY A 67 -1.50 -2.60 0.21
CA GLY A 67 -2.26 -3.33 -0.82
C GLY A 67 -1.68 -4.72 -1.12
N ILE A 68 -0.35 -4.84 -1.08
CA ILE A 68 0.33 -6.14 -1.18
C ILE A 68 -0.02 -6.99 0.05
N ILE A 69 0.07 -6.41 1.25
CA ILE A 69 -0.29 -7.10 2.50
C ILE A 69 -1.76 -7.52 2.51
N ALA A 70 -2.70 -6.66 2.10
CA ALA A 70 -4.11 -7.01 1.98
C ALA A 70 -4.32 -8.22 1.06
N SER A 71 -3.56 -8.27 -0.05
CA SER A 71 -3.62 -9.38 -1.01
C SER A 71 -3.02 -10.67 -0.43
N GLU A 72 -1.95 -10.59 0.35
CA GLU A 72 -1.38 -11.75 1.05
C GLU A 72 -2.30 -12.26 2.17
N MET A 73 -2.84 -11.37 3.00
CA MET A 73 -3.80 -11.73 4.05
C MET A 73 -5.02 -12.48 3.47
N ALA A 74 -5.55 -12.01 2.34
CA ALA A 74 -6.70 -12.62 1.68
C ALA A 74 -6.46 -14.03 1.14
N LYS A 75 -5.22 -14.52 1.10
CA LYS A 75 -4.91 -15.92 0.79
C LYS A 75 -5.21 -16.86 1.97
N HIS A 76 -5.30 -16.33 3.19
CA HIS A 76 -5.40 -17.11 4.42
C HIS A 76 -6.74 -16.99 5.14
N ILE A 77 -7.57 -16.00 4.78
CA ILE A 77 -8.89 -15.78 5.34
C ILE A 77 -9.91 -15.44 4.26
N PRO A 78 -11.20 -15.80 4.46
CA PRO A 78 -12.26 -15.39 3.54
C PRO A 78 -12.42 -13.87 3.59
N VAL A 79 -12.23 -13.23 2.43
CA VAL A 79 -12.41 -11.78 2.25
C VAL A 79 -13.49 -11.58 1.20
N LYS A 80 -14.48 -10.72 1.47
CA LYS A 80 -15.54 -10.37 0.52
C LYS A 80 -15.01 -9.49 -0.61
N LYS A 81 -14.20 -8.47 -0.27
CA LYS A 81 -13.56 -7.57 -1.23
C LYS A 81 -12.16 -7.18 -0.79
N ILE A 82 -11.24 -7.14 -1.75
CA ILE A 82 -9.89 -6.60 -1.57
C ILE A 82 -9.82 -5.33 -2.40
N ILE A 83 -9.59 -4.18 -1.76
CA ILE A 83 -9.43 -2.91 -2.47
C ILE A 83 -7.98 -2.47 -2.30
N ILE A 84 -7.25 -2.36 -3.40
CA ILE A 84 -5.86 -1.87 -3.37
C ILE A 84 -5.78 -0.51 -4.06
N ILE A 85 -5.03 0.41 -3.46
CA ILE A 85 -4.88 1.80 -3.91
C ILE A 85 -3.40 2.11 -4.08
N SER A 86 -3.00 2.69 -5.22
CA SER A 86 -1.58 3.01 -5.52
C SER A 86 -0.65 1.82 -5.28
N SER A 87 -1.07 0.61 -5.67
CA SER A 87 -0.40 -0.65 -5.34
C SER A 87 -0.25 -1.54 -6.58
N ILE A 88 0.15 -2.79 -6.37
CA ILE A 88 0.29 -3.82 -7.39
C ILE A 88 -0.38 -5.11 -6.90
N LYS A 89 -1.02 -5.84 -7.80
CA LYS A 89 -1.68 -7.14 -7.52
C LYS A 89 -0.88 -8.33 -8.03
N SER A 90 0.11 -8.11 -8.89
CA SER A 90 0.99 -9.16 -9.40
C SER A 90 2.44 -8.70 -9.51
N SER A 91 3.38 -9.64 -9.40
CA SER A 91 4.80 -9.40 -9.67
C SER A 91 5.10 -9.01 -11.12
N LEU A 92 4.16 -9.26 -12.04
CA LEU A 92 4.20 -8.80 -13.42
C LEU A 92 3.99 -7.28 -13.55
N GLU A 93 3.36 -6.65 -12.56
CA GLU A 93 3.12 -5.20 -12.54
C GLU A 93 4.30 -4.41 -11.94
N LYS A 94 5.33 -5.11 -11.42
CA LYS A 94 6.53 -4.48 -10.88
C LYS A 94 7.36 -3.86 -12.01
N PRO A 95 7.85 -2.61 -11.85
CA PRO A 95 8.84 -2.04 -12.76
C PRO A 95 10.07 -2.94 -12.91
N PHE A 96 10.61 -3.03 -14.13
CA PHE A 96 11.80 -3.86 -14.39
C PHE A 96 13.01 -3.47 -13.52
N ILE A 97 13.17 -2.17 -13.23
CA ILE A 97 14.24 -1.67 -12.36
C ILE A 97 14.21 -2.31 -10.96
N TYR A 98 13.05 -2.73 -10.46
CA TYR A 98 12.95 -3.40 -9.15
C TYR A 98 13.61 -4.78 -9.19
N ARG A 99 13.53 -5.49 -10.33
CA ARG A 99 14.24 -6.77 -10.50
C ARG A 99 15.76 -6.57 -10.45
N ILE A 100 16.26 -5.49 -11.05
CA ILE A 100 17.69 -5.12 -11.02
C ILE A 100 18.13 -4.78 -9.59
N ILE A 101 17.36 -3.96 -8.86
CA ILE A 101 17.67 -3.60 -7.47
C ILE A 101 17.67 -4.85 -6.57
N SER A 102 16.72 -5.75 -6.78
CA SER A 102 16.65 -7.03 -6.05
C SER A 102 17.88 -7.90 -6.34
N PHE A 103 18.25 -8.05 -7.61
CA PHE A 103 19.38 -8.87 -8.04
C PHE A 103 20.72 -8.35 -7.53
N THR A 104 20.94 -7.04 -7.61
CA THR A 104 22.18 -6.40 -7.13
C THR A 104 22.27 -6.34 -5.61
N LYS A 105 21.18 -6.65 -4.89
CA LYS A 105 21.09 -6.53 -3.42
C LYS A 105 21.46 -5.12 -2.92
N LEU A 106 21.33 -4.09 -3.74
CA LEU A 106 21.74 -2.71 -3.44
C LEU A 106 21.13 -2.21 -2.13
N LEU A 107 19.85 -2.56 -1.89
CA LEU A 107 19.15 -2.18 -0.67
C LEU A 107 19.81 -2.73 0.61
N ASN A 108 20.55 -3.84 0.56
CA ASN A 108 21.29 -4.36 1.73
C ASN A 108 22.37 -3.39 2.20
N LEU A 109 22.99 -2.67 1.27
CA LEU A 109 24.11 -1.76 1.53
C LEU A 109 23.65 -0.42 2.12
N ILE A 110 22.38 -0.05 1.93
CA ILE A 110 21.83 1.23 2.42
C ILE A 110 21.55 1.13 3.93
N PRO A 111 22.20 1.94 4.79
CA PRO A 111 21.86 2.00 6.21
C PRO A 111 20.39 2.39 6.41
N SER A 112 19.69 1.70 7.31
CA SER A 112 18.25 1.91 7.54
C SER A 112 17.90 3.34 7.94
N CYS A 113 18.79 4.02 8.68
CA CYS A 113 18.60 5.42 9.06
C CYS A 113 18.48 6.37 7.87
N LEU A 114 19.13 6.07 6.74
CA LEU A 114 19.07 6.92 5.54
C LEU A 114 17.74 6.80 4.81
N LEU A 115 17.03 5.67 4.95
CA LEU A 115 15.73 5.45 4.31
C LEU A 115 14.62 6.36 4.89
N LYS A 116 14.85 6.93 6.07
CA LYS A 116 13.95 7.89 6.72
C LYS A 116 14.16 9.32 6.23
N ILE A 117 15.21 9.57 5.44
CA ILE A 117 15.58 10.92 5.02
C ILE A 117 14.80 11.27 3.75
N TYR A 118 13.96 12.30 3.88
CA TYR A 118 13.31 12.91 2.72
C TYR A 118 14.36 13.35 1.69
N ASN A 119 14.08 13.09 0.41
CA ASN A 119 14.87 13.64 -0.69
C ASN A 119 13.98 13.98 -1.90
N PRO A 120 14.37 14.95 -2.74
CA PRO A 120 13.56 15.38 -3.89
C PRO A 120 13.28 14.27 -4.91
N ILE A 121 14.18 13.29 -5.05
CA ILE A 121 14.00 12.15 -5.95
C ILE A 121 12.81 11.32 -5.47
N LEU A 122 12.72 11.06 -4.16
CA LEU A 122 11.59 10.38 -3.55
C LEU A 122 10.29 11.15 -3.77
N ALA A 123 10.27 12.46 -3.54
CA ALA A 123 9.09 13.29 -3.78
C ALA A 123 8.61 13.20 -5.24
N TYR A 124 9.56 13.23 -6.20
CA TYR A 124 9.28 13.07 -7.62
C TYR A 124 8.63 11.70 -7.93
N PHE A 125 9.15 10.61 -7.38
CA PHE A 125 8.56 9.28 -7.56
C PHE A 125 7.18 9.13 -6.90
N PHE A 126 6.95 9.84 -5.79
CA PHE A 126 5.64 9.87 -5.14
C PHE A 126 4.62 10.76 -5.87
N GLY A 127 5.04 11.53 -6.88
CA GLY A 127 4.18 12.48 -7.58
C GLY A 127 3.84 13.71 -6.74
N ILE A 128 4.73 14.08 -5.82
CA ILE A 128 4.55 15.18 -4.88
C ILE A 128 5.16 16.46 -5.44
N SER A 129 4.38 17.53 -5.51
CA SER A 129 4.80 18.85 -6.01
C SER A 129 4.61 19.97 -5.00
N SER A 130 3.52 19.95 -4.21
CA SER A 130 3.18 20.97 -3.21
C SER A 130 4.13 20.94 -2.01
N LEU A 131 4.23 22.06 -1.28
CA LEU A 131 5.02 22.13 -0.04
C LEU A 131 4.37 21.27 1.07
N GLU A 132 3.04 21.31 1.17
CA GLU A 132 2.28 20.52 2.14
C GLU A 132 2.52 19.01 1.98
N ASP A 133 2.42 18.48 0.76
CA ASP A 133 2.64 17.05 0.51
C ASP A 133 4.09 16.62 0.84
N LYS A 134 5.07 17.51 0.62
CA LYS A 134 6.48 17.26 1.00
C LYS A 134 6.64 17.16 2.50
N GLU A 135 6.01 18.06 3.25
CA GLU A 135 6.05 18.04 4.72
C GLU A 135 5.36 16.79 5.27
N LEU A 136 4.23 16.39 4.69
CA LEU A 136 3.56 15.13 5.06
C LEU A 136 4.44 13.92 4.82
N LEU A 137 5.04 13.80 3.62
CA LEU A 137 5.96 12.71 3.34
C LEU A 137 7.15 12.71 4.31
N ARG A 138 7.73 13.89 4.60
CA ARG A 138 8.82 14.01 5.57
C ARG A 138 8.40 13.55 6.97
N ASN A 139 7.20 13.93 7.41
CA ASN A 139 6.66 13.52 8.70
C ASN A 139 6.47 12.01 8.77
N PHE A 140 5.88 11.38 7.75
CA PHE A 140 5.75 9.92 7.68
C PHE A 140 7.10 9.22 7.77
N LEU A 141 8.04 9.58 6.90
CA LEU A 141 9.37 8.96 6.87
C LEU A 141 10.12 9.12 8.20
N SER A 142 9.97 10.27 8.86
CA SER A 142 10.65 10.56 10.13
C SER A 142 10.12 9.70 11.28
N ARG A 143 8.82 9.37 11.27
CA ARG A 143 8.13 8.60 12.32
C ARG A 143 8.26 7.10 12.11
N THR A 144 8.38 6.63 10.87
CA THR A 144 8.55 5.20 10.59
C THR A 144 9.96 4.70 10.94
N ASP A 145 10.08 3.48 11.49
CA ASP A 145 11.38 2.85 11.70
C ASP A 145 12.05 2.55 10.33
N GLY A 146 13.29 3.00 10.16
CA GLY A 146 14.06 2.73 8.95
C GLY A 146 14.34 1.24 8.74
N LYS A 147 14.41 0.44 9.82
CA LYS A 147 14.52 -1.03 9.74
C LYS A 147 13.26 -1.61 9.12
N PHE A 148 12.09 -1.15 9.54
CA PHE A 148 10.81 -1.52 8.96
C PHE A 148 10.74 -1.13 7.48
N ILE A 149 11.08 0.11 7.12
CA ILE A 149 11.11 0.56 5.72
C ILE A 149 12.03 -0.34 4.89
N LYS A 150 13.23 -0.63 5.40
CA LYS A 150 14.19 -1.50 4.72
C LYS A 150 13.64 -2.90 4.51
N TRP A 151 13.01 -3.49 5.53
CA TRP A 151 12.37 -4.79 5.44
C TRP A 151 11.23 -4.77 4.41
N ALA A 152 10.31 -3.82 4.49
CA ALA A 152 9.17 -3.73 3.60
C ALA A 152 9.59 -3.54 2.13
N LEU A 153 10.59 -2.69 1.85
CA LEU A 153 11.16 -2.54 0.52
C LEU A 153 11.77 -3.87 0.01
N LYS A 154 12.52 -4.59 0.85
CA LYS A 154 13.04 -5.93 0.48
C LYS A 154 11.90 -6.91 0.18
N SER A 155 10.83 -6.86 0.96
CA SER A 155 9.65 -7.69 0.76
C SER A 155 8.99 -7.39 -0.57
N ILE A 156 8.78 -6.12 -0.94
CA ILE A 156 8.24 -5.72 -2.26
C ILE A 156 9.13 -6.23 -3.40
N LEU A 157 10.45 -6.06 -3.28
CA LEU A 157 11.40 -6.48 -4.31
C LEU A 157 11.32 -8.00 -4.56
N LYS A 158 11.27 -8.79 -3.49
CA LYS A 158 11.18 -10.25 -3.52
C LYS A 158 9.78 -10.80 -3.76
N TRP A 159 8.74 -10.00 -3.54
CA TRP A 159 7.35 -10.46 -3.61
C TRP A 159 7.02 -11.01 -4.99
N ASP A 160 6.63 -12.28 -5.04
CA ASP A 160 6.31 -12.96 -6.28
C ASP A 160 4.89 -13.51 -6.27
N ASN A 161 3.93 -12.68 -6.69
CA ASN A 161 2.54 -13.07 -6.79
C ASN A 161 2.09 -13.17 -8.24
N GLN A 162 1.80 -14.40 -8.68
CA GLN A 162 1.39 -14.70 -10.06
C GLN A 162 -0.13 -14.69 -10.24
N LYS A 163 -0.89 -14.90 -9.16
CA LYS A 163 -2.36 -14.98 -9.17
C LYS A 163 -2.93 -14.04 -8.12
N TYR A 164 -3.98 -13.33 -8.48
CA TYR A 164 -4.74 -12.47 -7.57
C TYR A 164 -6.21 -12.86 -7.61
N SER A 165 -6.95 -12.48 -6.57
CA SER A 165 -8.35 -12.85 -6.41
C SER A 165 -9.27 -12.10 -7.39
N ASN A 166 -10.35 -12.73 -7.84
CA ASN A 166 -11.34 -12.13 -8.73
C ASN A 166 -12.16 -11.02 -8.05
N ASN A 167 -12.21 -11.00 -6.71
CA ASN A 167 -12.87 -9.96 -5.93
C ASN A 167 -11.92 -8.81 -5.54
N LEU A 168 -10.74 -8.74 -6.16
CA LEU A 168 -9.82 -7.63 -6.01
C LEU A 168 -10.21 -6.48 -6.93
N ILE A 169 -10.30 -5.28 -6.37
CA ILE A 169 -10.56 -4.03 -7.06
C ILE A 169 -9.34 -3.14 -6.87
N HIS A 170 -8.82 -2.60 -7.97
CA HIS A 170 -7.60 -1.80 -7.97
C HIS A 170 -7.94 -0.37 -8.38
N ILE A 171 -7.67 0.60 -7.51
CA ILE A 171 -7.73 2.04 -7.82
C ILE A 171 -6.30 2.54 -8.01
N HIS A 172 -5.99 3.13 -9.16
CA HIS A 172 -4.62 3.51 -9.48
C HIS A 172 -4.49 4.84 -10.20
N GLY A 173 -3.46 5.61 -9.84
CA GLY A 173 -3.20 6.92 -10.41
C GLY A 173 -2.51 6.82 -11.76
N THR A 174 -2.97 7.59 -12.76
CA THR A 174 -2.40 7.54 -14.12
C THR A 174 -0.95 8.06 -14.18
N ASN A 175 -0.54 8.88 -13.20
CA ASN A 175 0.78 9.49 -13.08
C ASN A 175 1.64 8.89 -11.95
N ASP A 176 1.25 7.73 -11.39
CA ASP A 176 2.08 7.01 -10.42
C ASP A 176 3.42 6.62 -11.05
N ARG A 177 4.54 6.98 -10.41
CA ARG A 177 5.90 6.74 -10.91
C ARG A 177 6.61 5.61 -10.18
N LEU A 178 6.10 5.19 -9.02
CA LEU A 178 6.59 4.02 -8.29
C LEU A 178 6.01 2.74 -8.89
N PHE A 179 4.73 2.77 -9.24
CA PHE A 179 4.03 1.71 -9.95
C PHE A 179 3.40 2.30 -11.21
N PRO A 180 4.13 2.42 -12.33
CA PRO A 180 3.67 3.06 -13.55
C PRO A 180 2.37 2.45 -14.07
N PHE A 181 1.34 3.28 -14.28
CA PHE A 181 0.00 2.85 -14.70
C PHE A 181 0.00 1.96 -15.95
N ARG A 182 0.94 2.17 -16.88
CA ARG A 182 1.12 1.33 -18.09
C ARG A 182 1.43 -0.15 -17.80
N LEU A 183 1.87 -0.48 -16.58
CA LEU A 183 2.15 -1.85 -16.13
C LEU A 183 0.98 -2.43 -15.32
N ILE A 184 -0.03 -1.61 -15.00
CA ILE A 184 -1.15 -1.99 -14.15
C ILE A 184 -2.30 -2.49 -15.03
N GLY A 185 -2.70 -3.75 -14.84
CA GLY A 185 -3.84 -4.31 -15.57
C GLY A 185 -5.17 -3.97 -14.90
N GLN A 186 -6.23 -3.67 -15.66
CA GLN A 186 -7.62 -3.61 -15.15
C GLN A 186 -7.79 -2.84 -13.81
N ALA A 187 -7.31 -1.60 -13.74
CA ALA A 187 -7.53 -0.72 -12.60
C ALA A 187 -8.53 0.39 -12.92
N VAL A 188 -9.26 0.86 -11.91
CA VAL A 188 -10.03 2.10 -11.93
C VAL A 188 -9.03 3.26 -11.93
N PRO A 189 -8.91 4.03 -13.03
CA PRO A 189 -7.94 5.11 -13.11
C PRO A 189 -8.38 6.32 -12.30
N ILE A 190 -7.43 6.97 -11.63
CA ILE A 190 -7.56 8.31 -11.06
C ILE A 190 -6.74 9.26 -11.93
N ALA A 191 -7.41 10.16 -12.62
CA ALA A 191 -6.78 11.05 -13.59
C ALA A 191 -5.79 11.99 -12.89
N ASP A 192 -4.59 12.07 -13.46
CA ASP A 192 -3.45 12.81 -12.92
C ASP A 192 -3.02 12.41 -11.50
N GLY A 193 -3.51 11.28 -11.00
CA GLY A 193 -3.13 10.74 -9.69
C GLY A 193 -1.68 10.26 -9.69
N GLY A 194 -0.86 10.78 -8.76
CA GLY A 194 0.45 10.23 -8.43
C GLY A 194 0.35 9.09 -7.40
N HIS A 195 1.48 8.61 -6.89
CA HIS A 195 1.46 7.57 -5.84
C HIS A 195 0.80 8.07 -4.54
N PHE A 196 0.99 9.36 -4.22
CA PHE A 196 0.45 10.03 -3.03
C PHE A 196 -1.04 10.40 -3.13
N MET A 197 -1.75 9.90 -4.15
CA MET A 197 -3.13 10.26 -4.45
C MET A 197 -4.14 9.96 -3.33
N ILE A 198 -3.84 9.01 -2.43
CA ILE A 198 -4.68 8.73 -1.26
C ILE A 198 -4.91 9.99 -0.40
N LEU A 199 -3.96 10.93 -0.39
CA LEU A 199 -4.05 12.18 0.35
C LEU A 199 -4.51 13.34 -0.53
N ASN A 200 -3.89 13.53 -1.70
CA ASN A 200 -4.11 14.72 -2.53
C ASN A 200 -5.21 14.59 -3.61
N LYS A 201 -5.76 13.38 -3.81
CA LYS A 201 -6.95 13.10 -4.65
C LYS A 201 -8.04 12.38 -3.84
N ALA A 202 -8.04 12.58 -2.52
CA ALA A 202 -8.91 11.85 -1.60
C ALA A 202 -10.40 11.93 -1.94
N GLY A 203 -10.90 13.09 -2.40
CA GLY A 203 -12.30 13.24 -2.79
C GLY A 203 -12.71 12.34 -3.97
N GLU A 204 -11.86 12.22 -5.00
CA GLU A 204 -12.12 11.33 -6.14
C GLU A 204 -12.07 9.86 -5.71
N ILE A 205 -11.12 9.51 -4.84
CA ILE A 205 -10.99 8.16 -4.28
C ILE A 205 -12.20 7.82 -3.42
N SER A 206 -12.69 8.73 -2.58
CA SER A 206 -13.90 8.55 -1.77
C SER A 206 -15.14 8.28 -2.62
N LEU A 207 -15.29 8.98 -3.75
CA LEU A 207 -16.37 8.71 -4.69
C LEU A 207 -16.26 7.30 -5.30
N LYS A 208 -15.05 6.86 -5.67
CA LYS A 208 -14.85 5.49 -6.16
C LYS A 208 -15.09 4.43 -5.09
N LEU A 209 -14.61 4.67 -3.86
CA LEU A 209 -14.87 3.79 -2.73
C LEU A 209 -16.37 3.68 -2.44
N ARG A 210 -17.14 4.78 -2.57
CA ARG A 210 -18.61 4.77 -2.47
C ARG A 210 -19.23 3.75 -3.42
N GLU A 211 -18.93 3.89 -4.71
CA GLU A 211 -19.47 3.04 -5.77
C GLU A 211 -19.10 1.57 -5.57
N ILE A 212 -17.92 1.31 -5.02
CA ILE A 212 -17.39 -0.03 -4.78
C ILE A 212 -18.03 -0.66 -3.54
N LEU A 213 -18.15 0.08 -2.43
CA LEU A 213 -18.64 -0.44 -1.15
C LEU A 213 -20.16 -0.64 -1.12
N MET A 214 -20.91 0.10 -1.94
CA MET A 214 -22.38 -0.07 -2.07
C MET A 214 -22.80 -1.29 -2.90
N LYS A 215 -21.89 -1.90 -3.66
CA LYS A 215 -22.11 -3.12 -4.44
C LYS A 215 -21.80 -4.36 -3.63
#